data_AF-A0A7Y8BNP0-F1
#
_entry.id   AF-A0A7Y8BNP0-F1
#
_cell.length_a   1.000
_cell.length_b   1.000
_cell.length_c   1.000
_cell.angle_alpha   90.00
_cell.angle_beta   90.00
_cell.angle_gamma   90.00
#
_symmetry.space_group_name_H-M   'P 1'
#
loop_
_entity.id
_entity.type
_entity.pdbx_description
1 polymer ?
#
loop_
_entity_poly.entity_id
_entity_poly.type
_entity_poly.pdbx_seq_one_letter_code
_entity_poly.pdbx_strand_id
1 'polypeptide(L)'
;MAQLSATLDDIAARASLYRALLDSGEASLDGLRVAAGLRDPAAIAVVAQLNATAHTNRPKALLSQLRGLPVDHVELENAEPDWLDPLAGLPLRTLVLNSPKFSFDQTVWQRLPAVALETLEISGFSRDDNASSLPSLERLRRLKLETYGEDFDDRFLHQLGSGALQELSLNRCDEVTDDGLLGLSPLKLRSLTLSRTGELTSRGMGLLGHHPLEQLSLGWNGAILKDPSWLRGLTALRSLSLDYCYATDAMLHAIQGLPIERLSLQSSYIGEDDIAELEGMPLADLDLKSSQQMIERLDVLHAFPLKRLGLSDVQGIDAHTLSDLRGLELESLDLSLNDITGKELKQLAGLPLKRLNLSFCHGIDGKALRMLVELGLPLEQLEISGLDLRDADLACLRDLPLRRLGLYESPWLTDVGVAHLAHLPLRYLTLAASPGESQLTSAVVSVLEQLPLQKLWLPNCSGISAEGWDRLARLPAHVTGPGI
;
A
#
# COMPACT_ATOMS: atom_id res chain seq x y z
N MET A 1 36.93 -8.18 -17.26
CA MET A 1 36.76 -9.20 -18.31
C MET A 1 37.12 -10.56 -17.75
N ALA A 2 36.11 -11.36 -17.43
CA ALA A 2 36.16 -12.81 -17.47
C ALA A 2 34.83 -13.21 -18.14
N GLN A 3 34.91 -13.73 -19.36
CA GLN A 3 33.74 -14.14 -20.13
C GLN A 3 33.07 -15.31 -19.40
N LEU A 4 31.87 -15.06 -18.84
CA LEU A 4 30.88 -16.10 -18.65
C LEU A 4 30.39 -16.54 -20.04
N SER A 5 31.21 -17.31 -20.73
CA SER A 5 30.77 -18.05 -21.91
C SER A 5 31.00 -19.53 -21.67
N ALA A 6 29.94 -20.30 -21.90
CA ALA A 6 29.85 -21.76 -21.96
C ALA A 6 29.57 -22.50 -20.64
N THR A 7 28.38 -22.29 -20.07
CA THR A 7 27.45 -23.38 -19.67
C THR A 7 26.08 -22.74 -19.41
N LEU A 8 25.17 -22.88 -20.38
CA LEU A 8 23.89 -22.15 -20.44
C LEU A 8 22.77 -22.76 -19.57
N ASP A 9 23.08 -23.67 -18.65
CA ASP A 9 22.06 -24.47 -17.93
C ASP A 9 22.33 -24.73 -16.44
N ASP A 10 23.27 -24.02 -15.82
CA ASP A 10 23.48 -24.21 -14.38
C ASP A 10 22.46 -23.41 -13.56
N ILE A 11 21.45 -24.11 -13.06
CA ILE A 11 20.45 -23.60 -12.12
C ILE A 11 21.15 -22.96 -10.90
N ALA A 12 22.31 -23.49 -10.47
CA ALA A 12 23.05 -22.95 -9.32
C ALA A 12 23.66 -21.57 -9.62
N ALA A 13 24.17 -21.34 -10.84
CA ALA A 13 24.70 -20.04 -11.25
C ALA A 13 23.59 -18.98 -11.33
N ARG A 14 22.42 -19.35 -11.87
CA ARG A 14 21.22 -18.47 -11.90
C ARG A 14 20.70 -18.18 -10.50
N ALA A 15 20.66 -19.18 -9.62
CA ALA A 15 20.26 -19.03 -8.23
C ALA A 15 21.26 -18.17 -7.40
N SER A 16 22.56 -18.27 -7.68
CA SER A 16 23.58 -17.45 -7.04
C SER A 16 23.51 -15.99 -7.48
N LEU A 17 23.24 -15.73 -8.77
CA LEU A 17 22.99 -14.37 -9.27
C LEU A 17 21.69 -13.79 -8.69
N TYR A 18 20.64 -14.60 -8.62
CA TYR A 18 19.36 -14.26 -8.00
C TYR A 18 19.51 -13.83 -6.54
N ARG A 19 20.29 -14.58 -5.77
CA ARG A 19 20.61 -14.29 -4.37
C ARG A 19 21.37 -12.97 -4.22
N ALA A 20 22.41 -12.76 -5.03
CA ALA A 20 23.20 -11.54 -4.99
C ALA A 20 22.36 -10.26 -5.24
N LEU A 21 21.32 -10.37 -6.08
CA LEU A 21 20.38 -9.27 -6.36
C LEU A 21 19.34 -9.05 -5.26
N LEU A 22 18.90 -10.11 -4.56
CA LEU A 22 17.99 -9.98 -3.41
C LEU A 22 18.70 -9.40 -2.18
N ASP A 23 19.98 -9.76 -1.98
CA ASP A 23 20.78 -9.35 -0.82
C ASP A 23 21.14 -7.84 -0.83
N SER A 24 20.88 -7.11 -1.93
CA SER A 24 21.10 -5.66 -1.98
C SER A 24 19.97 -4.83 -1.36
N GLY A 25 18.83 -5.44 -0.99
CA GLY A 25 17.68 -4.74 -0.38
C GLY A 25 16.94 -3.76 -1.29
N GLU A 26 17.40 -3.59 -2.53
CA GLU A 26 16.99 -2.54 -3.46
C GLU A 26 16.22 -3.08 -4.69
N ALA A 27 15.87 -4.37 -4.73
CA ALA A 27 15.08 -4.96 -5.83
C ALA A 27 14.14 -6.08 -5.34
N SER A 28 12.84 -5.96 -5.63
CA SER A 28 11.84 -7.02 -5.42
C SER A 28 11.62 -7.74 -6.75
N LEU A 29 11.87 -9.06 -6.82
CA LEU A 29 11.94 -9.74 -8.12
C LEU A 29 11.05 -10.99 -8.15
N ASP A 30 9.74 -10.79 -8.01
CA ASP A 30 8.75 -11.84 -8.26
C ASP A 30 8.75 -12.30 -9.74
N GLY A 31 9.25 -11.47 -10.67
CA GLY A 31 9.47 -11.81 -12.08
C GLY A 31 10.57 -12.85 -12.37
N LEU A 32 11.71 -12.80 -11.67
CA LEU A 32 12.84 -13.72 -11.90
C LEU A 32 12.53 -15.17 -11.51
N ARG A 33 11.50 -15.41 -10.69
CA ARG A 33 11.06 -16.76 -10.28
C ARG A 33 10.53 -17.57 -11.46
N VAL A 34 9.98 -16.90 -12.49
CA VAL A 34 9.43 -17.55 -13.69
C VAL A 34 10.53 -17.85 -14.71
N ALA A 35 11.49 -16.94 -14.88
CA ALA A 35 12.58 -17.03 -15.86
C ALA A 35 13.68 -18.05 -15.51
N ALA A 36 13.92 -18.31 -14.22
CA ALA A 36 15.01 -19.17 -13.74
C ALA A 36 14.64 -20.65 -13.55
N GLY A 37 13.40 -21.06 -13.84
CA GLY A 37 12.97 -22.46 -13.69
C GLY A 37 12.81 -22.95 -12.24
N LEU A 38 12.59 -22.03 -11.28
CA LEU A 38 12.63 -22.31 -9.83
C LEU A 38 11.32 -22.87 -9.24
N ARG A 39 10.58 -23.69 -10.00
CA ARG A 39 9.59 -24.64 -9.43
C ARG A 39 10.18 -26.03 -9.19
N ASP A 40 11.49 -26.19 -9.37
CA ASP A 40 12.22 -27.45 -9.10
C ASP A 40 12.62 -27.55 -7.60
N PRO A 41 12.20 -28.62 -6.89
CA PRO A 41 12.61 -28.90 -5.50
C PRO A 41 14.13 -28.93 -5.28
N ALA A 42 14.92 -29.32 -6.29
CA ALA A 42 16.39 -29.34 -6.20
C ALA A 42 16.98 -27.93 -6.16
N ALA A 43 16.38 -26.97 -6.86
CA ALA A 43 16.79 -25.57 -6.84
C ALA A 43 16.45 -24.89 -5.51
N ILE A 44 15.32 -25.26 -4.90
CA ILE A 44 14.91 -24.79 -3.56
C ILE A 44 15.91 -25.25 -2.50
N ALA A 45 16.42 -26.48 -2.59
CA ALA A 45 17.42 -27.02 -1.67
C ALA A 45 18.80 -26.34 -1.80
N VAL A 46 19.20 -25.99 -3.03
CA VAL A 46 20.47 -25.27 -3.30
C VAL A 46 20.40 -23.82 -2.80
N VAL A 47 19.27 -23.13 -3.00
CA VAL A 47 19.05 -21.76 -2.48
C VAL A 47 19.10 -21.71 -0.94
N ALA A 48 18.59 -22.74 -0.27
CA ALA A 48 18.64 -22.86 1.19
C ALA A 48 20.07 -23.05 1.74
N GLN A 49 20.97 -23.67 0.97
CA GLN A 49 22.37 -23.90 1.37
C GLN A 49 23.28 -22.70 1.08
N LEU A 50 22.93 -21.86 0.10
CA LEU A 50 23.73 -20.67 -0.25
C LEU A 50 23.61 -19.53 0.79
N ASN A 51 22.67 -19.65 1.75
CA ASN A 51 22.58 -19.11 3.13
C ASN A 51 23.58 -18.09 3.74
N ALA A 52 24.87 -18.20 3.41
CA ALA A 52 25.95 -17.89 4.34
C ALA A 52 27.12 -17.17 3.66
N THR A 53 27.08 -15.83 3.60
CA THR A 53 28.20 -14.87 3.74
C THR A 53 27.77 -13.46 3.28
N ALA A 54 28.07 -12.44 4.09
CA ALA A 54 27.63 -11.06 3.92
C ALA A 54 28.43 -10.31 2.85
N HIS A 55 27.78 -9.56 1.94
CA HIS A 55 28.46 -8.56 1.10
C HIS A 55 27.54 -7.39 0.72
N THR A 56 27.99 -6.17 1.04
CA THR A 56 27.50 -4.92 0.44
C THR A 56 27.69 -4.97 -1.08
N ASN A 57 26.64 -4.78 -1.89
CA ASN A 57 26.82 -4.50 -3.32
C ASN A 57 25.68 -3.66 -3.88
N ARG A 58 26.05 -2.54 -4.52
CA ARG A 58 25.17 -1.71 -5.33
C ARG A 58 24.64 -2.55 -6.52
N PRO A 59 23.33 -2.56 -6.80
CA PRO A 59 22.68 -3.38 -7.84
C PRO A 59 23.34 -3.28 -9.22
N LYS A 60 23.91 -2.12 -9.56
CA LYS A 60 24.54 -1.83 -10.85
C LYS A 60 25.49 -2.93 -11.36
N ALA A 61 26.35 -3.48 -10.50
CA ALA A 61 27.31 -4.51 -10.91
C ALA A 61 26.64 -5.84 -11.29
N LEU A 62 25.49 -6.12 -10.68
CA LEU A 62 24.71 -7.34 -10.87
C LEU A 62 23.69 -7.20 -12.01
N LEU A 63 23.12 -6.01 -12.21
CA LEU A 63 22.20 -5.73 -13.32
C LEU A 63 22.84 -6.02 -14.68
N SER A 64 24.14 -5.73 -14.83
CA SER A 64 24.87 -6.05 -16.07
C SER A 64 24.94 -7.55 -16.37
N GLN A 65 24.81 -8.40 -15.36
CA GLN A 65 24.85 -9.87 -15.48
C GLN A 65 23.48 -10.44 -15.88
N LEU A 66 22.41 -9.65 -15.85
CA LEU A 66 21.10 -10.05 -16.36
C LEU A 66 21.06 -10.14 -17.89
N ARG A 67 22.03 -9.50 -18.57
CA ARG A 67 22.06 -9.43 -20.03
C ARG A 67 21.98 -10.83 -20.65
N GLY A 68 20.99 -11.03 -21.52
CA GLY A 68 20.73 -12.30 -22.21
C GLY A 68 19.86 -13.29 -21.43
N LEU A 69 19.45 -12.97 -20.20
CA LEU A 69 18.44 -13.72 -19.46
C LEU A 69 17.02 -13.27 -19.87
N PRO A 70 16.02 -14.16 -19.81
CA PRO A 70 14.64 -13.84 -20.16
C PRO A 70 13.92 -13.12 -19.01
N VAL A 71 14.44 -11.96 -18.60
CA VAL A 71 13.86 -11.15 -17.52
C VAL A 71 12.83 -10.20 -18.12
N ASP A 72 11.57 -10.35 -17.70
CA ASP A 72 10.44 -9.56 -18.18
C ASP A 72 9.86 -8.60 -17.13
N HIS A 73 10.27 -8.71 -15.86
CA HIS A 73 9.82 -7.85 -14.78
C HIS A 73 10.98 -7.46 -13.87
N VAL A 74 11.12 -6.16 -13.59
CA VAL A 74 12.14 -5.58 -12.71
C VAL A 74 11.51 -4.49 -11.84
N GLU A 75 11.78 -4.55 -10.53
CA GLU A 75 11.45 -3.51 -9.56
C GLU A 75 12.73 -3.05 -8.86
N LEU A 76 12.95 -1.74 -8.80
CA LEU A 76 14.16 -1.13 -8.24
C LEU A 76 13.81 0.00 -7.27
N GLU A 77 14.27 -0.12 -6.04
CA GLU A 77 14.20 0.87 -4.97
C GLU A 77 15.48 1.72 -4.92
N ASN A 78 15.33 3.01 -4.63
CA ASN A 78 16.40 4.03 -4.66
C ASN A 78 17.27 4.01 -5.93
N ALA A 79 16.68 3.64 -7.05
CA ALA A 79 17.37 3.45 -8.32
C ALA A 79 18.19 4.69 -8.74
N GLU A 80 19.30 4.50 -9.45
CA GLU A 80 20.08 5.57 -10.08
C GLU A 80 19.91 5.56 -11.61
N PRO A 81 19.96 6.72 -12.31
CA PRO A 81 19.71 6.80 -13.76
C PRO A 81 20.57 5.87 -14.63
N ASP A 82 21.81 5.63 -14.23
CA ASP A 82 22.76 4.75 -14.92
C ASP A 82 22.46 3.25 -14.73
N TRP A 83 21.49 2.88 -13.89
CA TRP A 83 21.04 1.50 -13.73
C TRP A 83 20.13 1.03 -14.86
N LEU A 84 19.62 1.94 -15.70
CA LEU A 84 18.80 1.59 -16.86
C LEU A 84 19.63 1.05 -18.03
N ASP A 85 20.91 1.44 -18.15
CA ASP A 85 21.82 1.00 -19.20
C ASP A 85 21.92 -0.54 -19.32
N PRO A 86 22.09 -1.32 -18.22
CA PRO A 86 22.12 -2.78 -18.30
C PRO A 86 20.76 -3.42 -18.65
N LEU A 87 19.65 -2.72 -18.42
CA LEU A 87 18.30 -3.23 -18.66
C LEU A 87 17.89 -3.16 -20.15
N ALA A 88 18.56 -2.33 -20.94
CA ALA A 88 18.22 -2.04 -22.34
C ALA A 88 18.15 -3.26 -23.29
N GLY A 89 18.80 -4.37 -22.91
CA GLY A 89 18.85 -5.61 -23.70
C GLY A 89 17.92 -6.72 -23.20
N LEU A 90 17.09 -6.45 -22.19
CA LEU A 90 16.20 -7.43 -21.58
C LEU A 90 14.81 -7.40 -22.23
N PRO A 91 14.09 -8.53 -22.31
CA PRO A 91 12.72 -8.59 -22.81
C PRO A 91 11.70 -8.04 -21.80
N LEU A 92 11.94 -6.85 -21.25
CA LEU A 92 11.15 -6.25 -20.18
C LEU A 92 9.73 -5.89 -20.64
N ARG A 93 8.78 -6.28 -19.81
CA ARG A 93 7.35 -5.93 -19.88
C ARG A 93 6.91 -5.08 -18.69
N THR A 94 7.49 -5.31 -17.52
CA THR A 94 7.18 -4.53 -16.32
C THR A 94 8.42 -3.90 -15.75
N LEU A 95 8.32 -2.60 -15.48
CA LEU A 95 9.36 -1.83 -14.80
C LEU A 95 8.74 -1.03 -13.67
N VAL A 96 9.20 -1.24 -12.45
CA VAL A 96 8.83 -0.47 -11.26
C VAL A 96 10.09 0.22 -10.73
N LEU A 97 10.03 1.54 -10.57
CA LEU A 97 11.14 2.36 -10.09
C LEU A 97 10.67 3.23 -8.93
N ASN A 98 11.34 3.18 -7.79
CA ASN A 98 11.12 4.12 -6.71
C ASN A 98 12.42 4.85 -6.41
N SER A 99 12.51 6.17 -6.66
CA SER A 99 13.75 6.87 -6.36
C SER A 99 13.64 8.41 -6.36
N PRO A 100 14.07 9.07 -5.27
CA PRO A 100 14.19 10.52 -5.21
C PRO A 100 15.32 11.09 -6.07
N LYS A 101 16.18 10.23 -6.64
CA LYS A 101 17.30 10.67 -7.47
C LYS A 101 16.95 10.74 -8.96
N PHE A 102 15.78 10.25 -9.35
CA PHE A 102 15.36 10.25 -10.75
C PHE A 102 14.68 11.57 -11.12
N SER A 103 15.06 12.09 -12.28
CA SER A 103 14.28 13.07 -13.01
C SER A 103 13.60 12.38 -14.19
N PHE A 104 12.32 12.65 -14.41
CA PHE A 104 11.57 12.08 -15.54
C PHE A 104 11.77 12.94 -16.80
N ASP A 105 12.92 12.75 -17.45
CA ASP A 105 13.30 13.46 -18.67
C ASP A 105 13.56 12.51 -19.85
N GLN A 106 13.80 13.07 -21.05
CA GLN A 106 14.07 12.29 -22.27
C GLN A 106 15.32 11.40 -22.18
N THR A 107 16.29 11.72 -21.32
CA THR A 107 17.56 11.00 -21.22
C THR A 107 17.38 9.59 -20.63
N VAL A 108 16.34 9.39 -19.82
CA VAL A 108 15.94 8.10 -19.26
C VAL A 108 15.59 7.10 -20.38
N TRP A 109 14.76 7.53 -21.35
CA TRP A 109 14.28 6.65 -22.43
C TRP A 109 15.29 6.47 -23.57
N GLN A 110 16.30 7.34 -23.66
CA GLN A 110 17.47 7.06 -24.51
C GLN A 110 18.27 5.86 -24.01
N ARG A 111 18.28 5.62 -22.69
CA ARG A 111 19.03 4.52 -22.06
C ARG A 111 18.27 3.20 -22.11
N LEU A 112 16.94 3.25 -22.04
CA LEU A 112 16.08 2.08 -22.10
C LEU A 112 15.06 2.21 -23.25
N PRO A 113 15.26 1.51 -24.39
CA PRO A 113 14.26 1.48 -25.46
C PRO A 113 13.01 0.74 -24.98
N ALA A 114 12.08 1.47 -24.38
CA ALA A 114 10.88 0.99 -23.69
C ALA A 114 9.76 0.47 -24.62
N VAL A 115 10.10 0.05 -25.85
CA VAL A 115 9.13 -0.32 -26.90
C VAL A 115 8.31 -1.56 -26.52
N ALA A 116 8.80 -2.38 -25.59
CA ALA A 116 8.15 -3.62 -25.16
C ALA A 116 7.36 -3.53 -23.84
N LEU A 117 7.41 -2.40 -23.11
CA LEU A 117 6.79 -2.30 -21.79
C LEU A 117 5.25 -2.36 -21.87
N GLU A 118 4.67 -3.18 -21.01
CA GLU A 118 3.23 -3.31 -20.76
C GLU A 118 2.84 -2.60 -19.46
N THR A 119 3.74 -2.55 -18.48
CA THR A 119 3.56 -1.86 -17.18
C THR A 119 4.77 -0.99 -16.86
N LEU A 120 4.51 0.26 -16.50
CA LEU A 120 5.50 1.19 -15.97
C LEU A 120 4.96 1.84 -14.71
N GLU A 121 5.69 1.69 -13.61
CA GLU A 121 5.39 2.37 -12.34
C GLU A 121 6.63 3.14 -11.89
N ILE A 122 6.51 4.43 -11.65
CA ILE A 122 7.61 5.26 -11.14
C ILE A 122 7.11 6.09 -9.97
N SER A 123 7.74 5.94 -8.81
CA SER A 123 7.41 6.66 -7.59
C SER A 123 8.59 7.45 -7.06
N GLY A 124 8.27 8.53 -6.35
CA GLY A 124 9.23 9.35 -5.63
C GLY A 124 10.19 10.12 -6.51
N PHE A 125 9.88 10.41 -7.78
CA PHE A 125 10.77 11.11 -8.70
C PHE A 125 10.49 12.63 -8.79
N SER A 126 11.45 13.39 -9.32
CA SER A 126 11.25 14.80 -9.71
C SER A 126 10.78 14.91 -11.15
N ARG A 127 9.77 15.72 -11.40
CA ARG A 127 9.35 16.06 -12.76
C ARG A 127 10.11 17.31 -13.25
N ASP A 128 10.60 17.28 -14.48
CA ASP A 128 11.25 18.40 -15.20
C ASP A 128 10.85 18.29 -16.69
N ASP A 129 9.59 18.59 -16.98
CA ASP A 129 8.93 18.10 -18.19
C ASP A 129 9.16 18.93 -19.47
N ASN A 130 9.32 18.18 -20.55
CA ASN A 130 8.95 18.54 -21.90
C ASN A 130 8.18 17.38 -22.56
N ALA A 131 7.44 17.64 -23.65
CA ALA A 131 6.55 16.68 -24.33
C ALA A 131 7.22 15.41 -24.91
N SER A 132 8.54 15.26 -24.75
CA SER A 132 9.34 14.12 -25.19
C SER A 132 9.75 13.16 -24.06
N SER A 133 9.18 13.34 -22.86
CA SER A 133 9.60 12.62 -21.65
C SER A 133 8.88 11.29 -21.43
N LEU A 134 7.98 10.85 -22.31
CA LEU A 134 7.28 9.56 -22.19
C LEU A 134 7.91 8.47 -23.07
N PRO A 135 7.92 7.20 -22.62
CA PRO A 135 8.29 6.08 -23.48
C PRO A 135 7.23 5.82 -24.56
N SER A 136 7.52 4.92 -25.49
CA SER A 136 6.50 4.45 -26.45
C SER A 136 5.27 3.91 -25.72
N LEU A 137 4.10 4.42 -26.07
CA LEU A 137 2.82 4.07 -25.46
C LEU A 137 2.05 2.98 -26.22
N GLU A 138 2.59 2.46 -27.33
CA GLU A 138 1.90 1.51 -28.21
C GLU A 138 1.48 0.23 -27.47
N ARG A 139 2.37 -0.28 -26.61
CA ARG A 139 2.17 -1.53 -25.84
C ARG A 139 1.81 -1.29 -24.38
N LEU A 140 2.01 -0.08 -23.88
CA LEU A 140 1.78 0.22 -22.48
C LEU A 140 0.29 0.08 -22.15
N ARG A 141 0.00 -0.66 -21.08
CA ARG A 141 -1.35 -0.93 -20.57
C ARG A 141 -1.56 -0.33 -19.18
N ARG A 142 -0.53 -0.34 -18.34
CA ARG A 142 -0.54 0.27 -17.01
C ARG A 142 0.55 1.33 -16.90
N LEU A 143 0.15 2.52 -16.49
CA LEU A 143 1.04 3.62 -16.15
C LEU A 143 0.69 4.15 -14.77
N LYS A 144 1.65 4.07 -13.84
CA LYS A 144 1.57 4.69 -12.53
C LYS A 144 2.74 5.66 -12.34
N LEU A 145 2.45 6.91 -12.05
CA LEU A 145 3.48 7.93 -11.80
C LEU A 145 3.15 8.68 -10.51
N GLU A 146 4.09 8.66 -9.56
CA GLU A 146 4.02 9.42 -8.32
C GLU A 146 5.25 10.34 -8.21
N THR A 147 5.05 11.63 -8.41
CA THR A 147 6.09 12.67 -8.36
C THR A 147 6.00 13.49 -7.08
N TYR A 148 7.13 14.02 -6.60
CA TYR A 148 7.14 15.11 -5.60
C TYR A 148 7.36 16.49 -6.24
N GLY A 149 7.66 16.54 -7.54
CA GLY A 149 7.88 17.75 -8.33
C GLY A 149 6.58 18.42 -8.80
N GLU A 150 6.63 19.02 -9.99
CA GLU A 150 5.50 19.76 -10.59
C GLU A 150 4.29 18.88 -10.91
N ASP A 151 3.12 19.54 -11.02
CA ASP A 151 1.83 18.88 -11.25
C ASP A 151 1.71 18.36 -12.70
N PHE A 152 0.87 17.34 -12.89
CA PHE A 152 0.47 16.92 -14.23
C PHE A 152 -0.56 17.90 -14.80
N ASP A 153 -0.44 18.21 -16.10
CA ASP A 153 -1.32 19.14 -16.80
C ASP A 153 -2.09 18.46 -17.97
N ASP A 154 -2.96 19.23 -18.62
CA ASP A 154 -3.74 18.76 -19.77
C ASP A 154 -2.87 18.28 -20.94
N ARG A 155 -1.73 18.96 -21.18
CA ARG A 155 -0.81 18.62 -22.27
C ARG A 155 -0.24 17.22 -22.08
N PHE A 156 0.02 16.82 -20.83
CA PHE A 156 0.45 15.47 -20.51
C PHE A 156 -0.65 14.43 -20.81
N LEU A 157 -1.90 14.68 -20.39
CA LEU A 157 -2.99 13.73 -20.65
C LEU A 157 -3.30 13.57 -22.14
N HIS A 158 -3.21 14.65 -22.93
CA HIS A 158 -3.34 14.57 -24.39
C HIS A 158 -2.26 13.68 -25.03
N GLN A 159 -1.03 13.67 -24.51
CA GLN A 159 0.02 12.77 -25.02
C GLN A 159 -0.33 11.30 -24.77
N LEU A 160 -0.95 10.99 -23.63
CA LEU A 160 -1.36 9.63 -23.27
C LEU A 160 -2.45 9.06 -24.20
N GLY A 161 -3.29 9.93 -24.77
CA GLY A 161 -4.38 9.55 -25.68
C GLY A 161 -3.93 8.82 -26.96
N SER A 162 -2.64 8.89 -27.31
CA SER A 162 -2.07 8.19 -28.46
C SER A 162 -1.74 6.70 -28.19
N GLY A 163 -1.82 6.27 -26.94
CA GLY A 163 -1.49 4.91 -26.51
C GLY A 163 -2.67 3.94 -26.51
N ALA A 164 -2.50 2.83 -25.80
CA ALA A 164 -3.54 1.85 -25.54
C ALA A 164 -3.63 1.47 -24.05
N LEU A 165 -3.44 2.48 -23.19
CA LEU A 165 -3.55 2.37 -21.74
C LEU A 165 -4.94 1.90 -21.30
N GLN A 166 -4.94 1.09 -20.25
CA GLN A 166 -6.12 0.57 -19.56
C GLN A 166 -6.13 0.99 -18.08
N GLU A 167 -4.95 1.26 -17.50
CA GLU A 167 -4.82 1.68 -16.12
C GLU A 167 -3.90 2.89 -16.05
N LEU A 168 -4.40 3.98 -15.46
CA LEU A 168 -3.68 5.23 -15.26
C LEU A 168 -3.79 5.66 -13.80
N SER A 169 -2.65 5.88 -13.15
CA SER A 169 -2.59 6.42 -11.80
C SER A 169 -1.57 7.56 -11.75
N LEU A 170 -2.04 8.76 -11.45
CA LEU A 170 -1.22 9.95 -11.31
C LEU A 170 -1.51 10.60 -9.96
N ASN A 171 -0.45 11.00 -9.25
CA ASN A 171 -0.59 11.95 -8.14
C ASN A 171 -0.44 13.38 -8.66
N ARG A 172 -0.81 14.39 -7.87
CA ARG A 172 -0.54 15.81 -8.19
C ARG A 172 -1.13 16.27 -9.53
N CYS A 173 -2.45 16.17 -9.67
CA CYS A 173 -3.17 16.56 -10.90
C CYS A 173 -3.89 17.91 -10.76
N ASP A 174 -3.35 18.84 -9.97
CA ASP A 174 -4.07 20.08 -9.62
C ASP A 174 -4.26 20.99 -10.85
N GLU A 175 -3.37 20.88 -11.85
CA GLU A 175 -3.44 21.60 -13.13
C GLU A 175 -4.18 20.84 -14.25
N VAL A 176 -4.77 19.67 -13.95
CA VAL A 176 -5.62 18.95 -14.90
C VAL A 176 -7.01 19.55 -14.91
N THR A 177 -7.47 19.96 -16.09
CA THR A 177 -8.80 20.49 -16.34
C THR A 177 -9.67 19.50 -17.14
N ASP A 178 -10.92 19.88 -17.40
CA ASP A 178 -11.84 19.12 -18.25
C ASP A 178 -11.27 18.84 -19.66
N ASP A 179 -10.35 19.68 -20.17
CA ASP A 179 -9.70 19.47 -21.47
C ASP A 179 -8.67 18.32 -21.43
N GLY A 180 -7.96 18.14 -20.32
CA GLY A 180 -7.06 17.01 -20.14
C GLY A 180 -7.79 15.67 -20.17
N LEU A 181 -8.99 15.59 -19.58
CA LEU A 181 -9.83 14.39 -19.67
C LEU A 181 -10.33 14.12 -21.09
N LEU A 182 -10.57 15.17 -21.89
CA LEU A 182 -10.89 15.00 -23.30
C LEU A 182 -9.74 14.29 -24.03
N GLY A 183 -8.49 14.62 -23.69
CA GLY A 183 -7.29 13.93 -24.18
C GLY A 183 -7.25 12.43 -23.91
N LEU A 184 -7.93 11.95 -22.86
CA LEU A 184 -8.04 10.52 -22.53
C LEU A 184 -9.17 9.79 -23.28
N SER A 185 -10.09 10.51 -23.93
CA SER A 185 -11.25 9.92 -24.63
C SER A 185 -10.94 8.81 -25.65
N PRO A 186 -9.79 8.82 -26.37
CA PRO A 186 -9.43 7.72 -27.28
C PRO A 186 -9.19 6.39 -26.57
N LEU A 187 -8.89 6.40 -25.27
CA LEU A 187 -8.51 5.22 -24.49
C LEU A 187 -9.74 4.40 -24.03
N LYS A 188 -9.47 3.20 -23.51
CA LYS A 188 -10.47 2.33 -22.86
C LYS A 188 -9.98 1.93 -21.47
N LEU A 189 -9.98 2.93 -20.59
CA LEU A 189 -9.54 2.77 -19.22
C LEU A 189 -10.51 1.87 -18.42
N ARG A 190 -9.93 0.98 -17.62
CA ARG A 190 -10.58 0.17 -16.59
C ARG A 190 -10.26 0.69 -15.19
N SER A 191 -9.09 1.31 -15.00
CA SER A 191 -8.72 1.94 -13.74
C SER A 191 -8.20 3.34 -13.98
N LEU A 192 -8.75 4.31 -13.24
CA LEU A 192 -8.29 5.69 -13.26
C LEU A 192 -8.14 6.19 -11.82
N THR A 193 -6.94 6.63 -11.48
CA THR A 193 -6.64 7.33 -10.23
C THR A 193 -6.01 8.67 -10.55
N LEU A 194 -6.67 9.75 -10.15
CA LEU A 194 -6.13 11.11 -10.22
C LEU A 194 -6.24 11.72 -8.82
N SER A 195 -5.11 11.96 -8.18
CA SER A 195 -5.09 12.56 -6.84
C SER A 195 -4.80 14.04 -6.93
N ARG A 196 -5.49 14.84 -6.10
CA ARG A 196 -5.40 16.30 -6.09
C ARG A 196 -5.81 16.85 -7.46
N THR A 197 -7.11 16.86 -7.74
CA THR A 197 -7.64 17.23 -9.06
C THR A 197 -8.31 18.61 -9.04
N GLY A 198 -7.66 19.64 -8.50
CA GLY A 198 -8.30 20.92 -8.14
C GLY A 198 -9.17 21.61 -9.21
N GLU A 199 -8.85 21.46 -10.51
CA GLU A 199 -9.52 22.19 -11.61
C GLU A 199 -10.59 21.35 -12.37
N LEU A 200 -10.80 20.08 -12.00
CA LEU A 200 -11.81 19.23 -12.66
C LEU A 200 -13.24 19.59 -12.25
N THR A 201 -14.18 19.50 -13.19
CA THR A 201 -15.61 19.74 -12.92
C THR A 201 -16.49 18.55 -13.30
N SER A 202 -17.76 18.58 -12.88
CA SER A 202 -18.75 17.57 -13.26
C SER A 202 -18.94 17.44 -14.79
N ARG A 203 -18.69 18.51 -15.55
CA ARG A 203 -18.75 18.49 -17.01
C ARG A 203 -17.64 17.61 -17.60
N GLY A 204 -16.40 17.77 -17.15
CA GLY A 204 -15.28 16.92 -17.56
C GLY A 204 -15.49 15.47 -17.15
N MET A 205 -16.02 15.22 -15.96
CA MET A 205 -16.34 13.87 -15.50
C MET A 205 -17.33 13.13 -16.41
N GLY A 206 -18.25 13.85 -17.06
CA GLY A 206 -19.17 13.28 -18.04
C GLY A 206 -18.47 12.55 -19.20
N LEU A 207 -17.21 12.89 -19.50
CA LEU A 207 -16.40 12.23 -20.53
C LEU A 207 -15.99 10.80 -20.12
N LEU A 208 -15.96 10.49 -18.82
CA LEU A 208 -15.58 9.17 -18.32
C LEU A 208 -16.60 8.07 -18.63
N GLY A 209 -17.85 8.42 -18.95
CA GLY A 209 -18.91 7.46 -19.27
C GLY A 209 -18.61 6.58 -20.50
N HIS A 210 -17.63 6.93 -21.32
CA HIS A 210 -17.20 6.13 -22.48
C HIS A 210 -16.17 5.04 -22.14
N HIS A 211 -15.62 5.06 -20.93
CA HIS A 211 -14.64 4.10 -20.45
C HIS A 211 -15.33 2.98 -19.65
N PRO A 212 -14.92 1.71 -19.82
CA PRO A 212 -15.41 0.60 -19.02
C PRO A 212 -14.70 0.56 -17.65
N LEU A 213 -14.82 1.65 -16.87
CA LEU A 213 -14.15 1.78 -15.59
C LEU A 213 -14.68 0.78 -14.57
N GLU A 214 -13.78 -0.04 -14.04
CA GLU A 214 -13.97 -0.95 -12.91
C GLU A 214 -13.50 -0.30 -11.61
N GLN A 215 -12.52 0.60 -11.69
CA GLN A 215 -11.96 1.32 -10.55
C GLN A 215 -11.81 2.81 -10.87
N LEU A 216 -12.29 3.65 -9.96
CA LEU A 216 -12.16 5.09 -10.05
C LEU A 216 -11.78 5.66 -8.69
N SER A 217 -10.70 6.42 -8.64
CA SER A 217 -10.26 7.14 -7.44
C SER A 217 -10.00 8.60 -7.83
N LEU A 218 -10.84 9.49 -7.31
CA LEU A 218 -10.73 10.93 -7.53
C LEU A 218 -10.76 11.58 -6.16
N GLY A 219 -9.59 11.98 -5.68
CA GLY A 219 -9.47 12.57 -4.36
C GLY A 219 -9.30 14.09 -4.42
N TRP A 220 -9.73 14.76 -3.36
CA TRP A 220 -9.42 16.18 -3.10
C TRP A 220 -10.02 17.14 -4.14
N ASN A 221 -11.28 16.91 -4.54
CA ASN A 221 -12.02 17.84 -5.39
C ASN A 221 -13.54 17.76 -5.15
N GLY A 222 -14.15 18.82 -4.61
CA GLY A 222 -15.61 18.89 -4.47
C GLY A 222 -16.37 19.40 -5.71
N ALA A 223 -15.70 20.05 -6.66
CA ALA A 223 -16.33 20.59 -7.86
C ALA A 223 -16.86 19.51 -8.81
N ILE A 224 -16.29 18.30 -8.80
CA ILE A 224 -16.80 17.14 -9.57
C ILE A 224 -18.16 16.64 -9.07
N LEU A 225 -18.53 16.96 -7.82
CA LEU A 225 -19.80 16.55 -7.20
C LEU A 225 -20.89 17.64 -7.23
N LYS A 226 -20.64 18.80 -7.86
CA LYS A 226 -21.70 19.81 -8.11
C LYS A 226 -22.87 19.23 -8.91
N ASP A 227 -22.59 18.27 -9.78
CA ASP A 227 -23.58 17.44 -10.46
C ASP A 227 -23.02 16.01 -10.53
N PRO A 228 -23.45 15.08 -9.66
CA PRO A 228 -22.92 13.72 -9.60
C PRO A 228 -23.55 12.78 -10.66
N SER A 229 -24.41 13.28 -11.56
CA SER A 229 -25.14 12.44 -12.53
C SER A 229 -24.24 11.63 -13.48
N TRP A 230 -22.99 12.07 -13.68
CA TRP A 230 -21.99 11.35 -14.47
C TRP A 230 -21.67 9.95 -13.93
N LEU A 231 -21.82 9.73 -12.62
CA LEU A 231 -21.57 8.42 -11.97
C LEU A 231 -22.51 7.34 -12.49
N ARG A 232 -23.77 7.68 -12.83
CA ARG A 232 -24.80 6.73 -13.28
C ARG A 232 -24.40 5.94 -14.52
N GLY A 233 -23.52 6.49 -15.35
CA GLY A 233 -23.02 5.83 -16.57
C GLY A 233 -21.97 4.74 -16.30
N LEU A 234 -21.36 4.70 -15.11
CA LEU A 234 -20.23 3.83 -14.79
C LEU A 234 -20.70 2.44 -14.30
N THR A 235 -21.45 1.76 -15.16
CA THR A 235 -22.11 0.47 -14.82
C THR A 235 -21.16 -0.71 -14.61
N ALA A 236 -19.88 -0.59 -15.01
CA ALA A 236 -18.84 -1.58 -14.74
C ALA A 236 -18.13 -1.35 -13.40
N LEU A 237 -18.40 -0.24 -12.70
CA LEU A 237 -17.64 0.19 -11.54
C LEU A 237 -17.80 -0.77 -10.36
N ARG A 238 -16.66 -1.19 -9.80
CA ARG A 238 -16.54 -2.08 -8.64
C ARG A 238 -15.90 -1.38 -7.45
N SER A 239 -15.02 -0.41 -7.71
CA SER A 239 -14.32 0.36 -6.68
C SER A 239 -14.44 1.85 -6.97
N LEU A 240 -14.94 2.60 -6.00
CA LEU A 240 -15.05 4.06 -6.06
C LEU A 240 -14.43 4.68 -4.80
N SER A 241 -13.46 5.57 -4.99
CA SER A 241 -13.00 6.49 -3.95
C SER A 241 -13.26 7.94 -4.38
N LEU A 242 -13.95 8.67 -3.51
CA LEU A 242 -14.20 10.11 -3.61
C LEU A 242 -13.73 10.82 -2.33
N ASP A 243 -12.58 10.38 -1.84
CA ASP A 243 -12.00 10.86 -0.58
C ASP A 243 -11.70 12.36 -0.67
N TYR A 244 -12.09 13.11 0.36
CA TYR A 244 -11.93 14.56 0.41
C TYR A 244 -12.63 15.30 -0.73
N CYS A 245 -13.65 14.71 -1.35
CA CYS A 245 -14.55 15.38 -2.29
C CYS A 245 -15.80 15.96 -1.63
N TYR A 246 -15.96 15.79 -0.31
CA TYR A 246 -17.13 16.23 0.46
C TYR A 246 -18.45 15.69 -0.11
N ALA A 247 -18.50 14.37 -0.29
CA ALA A 247 -19.68 13.67 -0.79
C ALA A 247 -20.95 13.99 0.02
N THR A 248 -22.09 14.03 -0.67
CA THR A 248 -23.43 14.33 -0.14
C THR A 248 -24.44 13.24 -0.54
N ASP A 249 -25.65 13.30 0.01
CA ASP A 249 -26.83 12.49 -0.36
C ASP A 249 -27.05 12.38 -1.88
N ALA A 250 -26.98 13.50 -2.62
CA ALA A 250 -27.13 13.52 -4.07
C ALA A 250 -26.12 12.63 -4.81
N MET A 251 -24.90 12.48 -4.25
CA MET A 251 -23.89 11.57 -4.79
C MET A 251 -24.27 10.12 -4.51
N LEU A 252 -24.75 9.79 -3.31
CA LEU A 252 -25.21 8.44 -2.97
C LEU A 252 -26.36 8.00 -3.87
N HIS A 253 -27.33 8.89 -4.11
CA HIS A 253 -28.41 8.63 -5.06
C HIS A 253 -27.92 8.42 -6.50
N ALA A 254 -26.79 9.02 -6.89
CA ALA A 254 -26.20 8.84 -8.21
C ALA A 254 -25.48 7.48 -8.39
N ILE A 255 -24.96 6.91 -7.30
CA ILE A 255 -24.30 5.59 -7.32
C ILE A 255 -25.25 4.44 -6.98
N GLN A 256 -26.47 4.74 -6.54
CA GLN A 256 -27.48 3.74 -6.22
C GLN A 256 -27.72 2.80 -7.42
N GLY A 257 -27.69 1.49 -7.15
CA GLY A 257 -27.86 0.45 -8.18
C GLY A 257 -26.61 0.17 -9.01
N LEU A 258 -25.50 0.90 -8.81
CA LEU A 258 -24.22 0.49 -9.37
C LEU A 258 -23.68 -0.73 -8.62
N PRO A 259 -22.97 -1.64 -9.31
CA PRO A 259 -22.41 -2.85 -8.71
C PRO A 259 -21.12 -2.59 -7.91
N ILE A 260 -21.08 -1.52 -7.11
CA ILE A 260 -19.91 -1.13 -6.32
C ILE A 260 -19.74 -2.09 -5.15
N GLU A 261 -18.55 -2.66 -5.03
CA GLU A 261 -18.16 -3.57 -3.95
C GLU A 261 -17.25 -2.88 -2.93
N ARG A 262 -16.54 -1.81 -3.34
CA ARG A 262 -15.64 -1.02 -2.51
C ARG A 262 -15.93 0.46 -2.65
N LEU A 263 -16.29 1.11 -1.55
CA LEU A 263 -16.66 2.52 -1.49
C LEU A 263 -15.86 3.22 -0.40
N SER A 264 -15.08 4.24 -0.78
CA SER A 264 -14.36 5.12 0.15
C SER A 264 -14.86 6.54 0.01
N LEU A 265 -15.35 7.09 1.12
CA LEU A 265 -15.94 8.42 1.21
C LEU A 265 -15.31 9.19 2.37
N GLN A 266 -13.98 9.19 2.45
CA GLN A 266 -13.26 9.89 3.50
C GLN A 266 -13.62 11.37 3.51
N SER A 267 -13.82 11.95 4.69
CA SER A 267 -14.17 13.37 4.87
C SER A 267 -15.44 13.79 4.11
N SER A 268 -16.47 12.94 4.14
CA SER A 268 -17.79 13.20 3.58
C SER A 268 -18.77 13.75 4.63
N TYR A 269 -19.91 14.26 4.15
CA TYR A 269 -21.06 14.69 4.98
C TYR A 269 -22.20 13.68 4.81
N ILE A 270 -21.98 12.44 5.25
CA ILE A 270 -22.99 11.37 5.18
C ILE A 270 -23.20 10.74 6.56
N GLY A 271 -24.46 10.53 6.92
CA GLY A 271 -24.90 9.84 8.13
C GLY A 271 -25.54 8.48 7.84
N GLU A 272 -26.11 7.88 8.87
CA GLU A 272 -26.74 6.55 8.79
C GLU A 272 -27.93 6.50 7.83
N ASP A 273 -28.74 7.56 7.75
CA ASP A 273 -29.90 7.63 6.87
C ASP A 273 -29.46 7.66 5.39
N ASP A 274 -28.35 8.32 5.10
CA ASP A 274 -27.76 8.38 3.75
C ASP A 274 -27.22 7.00 3.32
N ILE A 275 -26.58 6.28 4.25
CA ILE A 275 -26.08 4.92 3.99
C ILE A 275 -27.25 3.96 3.73
N ALA A 276 -28.39 4.14 4.41
CA ALA A 276 -29.57 3.30 4.19
C ALA A 276 -30.11 3.40 2.74
N GLU A 277 -29.89 4.52 2.04
CA GLU A 277 -30.28 4.66 0.64
C GLU A 277 -29.54 3.71 -0.31
N LEU A 278 -28.37 3.21 0.13
CA LEU A 278 -27.54 2.28 -0.64
C LEU A 278 -28.00 0.81 -0.48
N GLU A 279 -29.02 0.52 0.33
CA GLU A 279 -29.51 -0.83 0.60
C GLU A 279 -29.64 -1.68 -0.68
N GLY A 280 -29.12 -2.92 -0.61
CA GLY A 280 -29.10 -3.87 -1.73
C GLY A 280 -27.86 -3.77 -2.63
N MET A 281 -26.98 -2.79 -2.44
CA MET A 281 -25.69 -2.74 -3.12
C MET A 281 -24.74 -3.85 -2.60
N PRO A 282 -23.83 -4.38 -3.44
CA PRO A 282 -22.93 -5.47 -3.07
C PRO A 282 -21.70 -4.98 -2.26
N LEU A 283 -21.87 -3.98 -1.39
CA LEU A 283 -20.78 -3.36 -0.65
C LEU A 283 -20.12 -4.36 0.32
N ALA A 284 -18.87 -4.70 0.01
CA ALA A 284 -18.02 -5.57 0.82
C ALA A 284 -16.95 -4.78 1.60
N ASP A 285 -16.68 -3.54 1.18
CA ASP A 285 -15.70 -2.64 1.78
C ASP A 285 -16.26 -1.22 1.81
N LEU A 286 -16.40 -0.66 3.00
CA LEU A 286 -16.89 0.69 3.22
C LEU A 286 -15.93 1.44 4.13
N ASP A 287 -15.38 2.55 3.63
CA ASP A 287 -14.52 3.44 4.41
C ASP A 287 -15.17 4.82 4.55
N LEU A 288 -15.45 5.19 5.80
CA LEU A 288 -16.09 6.43 6.24
C LEU A 288 -15.16 7.28 7.10
N LYS A 289 -13.85 7.09 6.97
CA LYS A 289 -12.86 7.80 7.77
C LYS A 289 -13.09 9.31 7.77
N SER A 290 -12.90 9.93 8.94
CA SER A 290 -13.05 11.38 9.13
C SER A 290 -14.42 11.91 8.66
N SER A 291 -15.49 11.09 8.73
CA SER A 291 -16.85 11.53 8.40
C SER A 291 -17.21 12.75 9.25
N GLN A 292 -17.73 13.77 8.59
CA GLN A 292 -18.06 15.06 9.20
C GLN A 292 -19.42 15.06 9.88
N GLN A 293 -20.19 13.99 9.72
CA GLN A 293 -21.48 13.79 10.37
C GLN A 293 -21.36 12.78 11.50
N MET A 294 -22.03 13.06 12.61
CA MET A 294 -22.12 12.14 13.73
C MET A 294 -22.98 10.94 13.32
N ILE A 295 -22.46 9.74 13.56
CA ILE A 295 -23.16 8.49 13.30
C ILE A 295 -23.74 7.97 14.62
N GLU A 296 -25.07 7.88 14.72
CA GLU A 296 -25.73 7.44 15.95
C GLU A 296 -26.17 5.97 15.91
N ARG A 297 -26.19 5.35 14.73
CA ARG A 297 -26.57 3.94 14.52
C ARG A 297 -25.79 3.31 13.37
N LEU A 298 -25.54 2.00 13.47
CA LEU A 298 -24.89 1.21 12.43
C LEU A 298 -25.71 -0.04 12.03
N ASP A 299 -26.96 -0.13 12.49
CA ASP A 299 -27.89 -1.22 12.17
C ASP A 299 -28.17 -1.35 10.67
N VAL A 300 -28.11 -0.24 9.94
CA VAL A 300 -28.25 -0.19 8.48
C VAL A 300 -27.19 -1.05 7.77
N LEU A 301 -26.04 -1.31 8.41
CA LEU A 301 -24.94 -2.06 7.80
C LEU A 301 -25.27 -3.53 7.54
N HIS A 302 -26.30 -4.07 8.20
CA HIS A 302 -26.81 -5.43 7.95
C HIS A 302 -27.42 -5.62 6.56
N ALA A 303 -27.70 -4.52 5.85
CA ALA A 303 -28.14 -4.55 4.47
C ALA A 303 -27.04 -4.96 3.47
N PHE A 304 -25.77 -5.04 3.91
CA PHE A 304 -24.62 -5.21 3.04
C PHE A 304 -23.78 -6.45 3.37
N PRO A 305 -23.14 -7.10 2.38
CA PRO A 305 -22.21 -8.21 2.60
C PRO A 305 -20.82 -7.73 3.08
N LEU A 306 -20.77 -6.82 4.07
CA LEU A 306 -19.54 -6.17 4.49
C LEU A 306 -18.52 -7.13 5.09
N LYS A 307 -17.28 -6.98 4.64
CA LYS A 307 -16.09 -7.68 5.13
C LYS A 307 -15.07 -6.71 5.72
N ARG A 308 -15.09 -5.45 5.32
CA ARG A 308 -14.18 -4.41 5.77
C ARG A 308 -14.97 -3.13 6.05
N LEU A 309 -14.69 -2.54 7.20
CA LEU A 309 -15.33 -1.31 7.64
C LEU A 309 -14.27 -0.36 8.21
N GLY A 310 -14.20 0.84 7.66
CA GLY A 310 -13.37 1.93 8.14
C GLY A 310 -14.22 2.99 8.85
N LEU A 311 -13.98 3.20 10.14
CA LEU A 311 -14.64 4.21 10.97
C LEU A 311 -13.61 5.06 11.72
N SER A 312 -12.43 5.26 11.13
CA SER A 312 -11.36 6.04 11.75
C SER A 312 -11.75 7.50 11.89
N ASP A 313 -11.52 8.13 13.05
CA ASP A 313 -11.82 9.56 13.28
C ASP A 313 -13.28 9.94 12.99
N VAL A 314 -14.24 9.16 13.51
CA VAL A 314 -15.68 9.34 13.29
C VAL A 314 -16.38 9.69 14.61
N GLN A 315 -17.26 10.69 14.56
CA GLN A 315 -18.06 11.08 15.72
C GLN A 315 -19.24 10.12 15.95
N GLY A 316 -19.53 9.80 17.21
CA GLY A 316 -20.66 8.94 17.60
C GLY A 316 -20.33 7.45 17.76
N ILE A 317 -19.07 7.05 17.60
CA ILE A 317 -18.66 5.67 17.84
C ILE A 317 -18.56 5.41 19.35
N ASP A 318 -19.54 4.66 19.88
CA ASP A 318 -19.67 4.30 21.29
C ASP A 318 -20.16 2.85 21.45
N ALA A 319 -20.47 2.45 22.69
CA ALA A 319 -20.87 1.08 22.98
C ALA A 319 -22.27 0.74 22.42
N HIS A 320 -23.12 1.72 22.13
CA HIS A 320 -24.40 1.49 21.48
C HIS A 320 -24.19 1.25 19.98
N THR A 321 -23.49 2.16 19.29
CA THR A 321 -23.25 2.04 17.84
C THR A 321 -22.44 0.81 17.49
N LEU A 322 -21.39 0.49 18.25
CA LEU A 322 -20.62 -0.74 18.00
C LEU A 322 -21.41 -2.03 18.28
N SER A 323 -22.48 -1.97 19.08
CA SER A 323 -23.33 -3.14 19.32
C SER A 323 -24.15 -3.53 18.10
N ASP A 324 -24.41 -2.59 17.19
CA ASP A 324 -25.12 -2.84 15.93
C ASP A 324 -24.28 -3.68 14.96
N LEU A 325 -22.95 -3.74 15.12
CA LEU A 325 -22.09 -4.58 14.28
C LEU A 325 -22.30 -6.08 14.51
N ARG A 326 -22.94 -6.48 15.63
CA ARG A 326 -23.11 -7.89 16.00
C ARG A 326 -23.84 -8.67 14.91
N GLY A 327 -23.27 -9.81 14.53
CA GLY A 327 -23.84 -10.69 13.49
C GLY A 327 -23.33 -10.38 12.08
N LEU A 328 -22.59 -9.28 11.89
CA LEU A 328 -21.86 -9.04 10.65
C LEU A 328 -20.65 -9.97 10.53
N GLU A 329 -20.32 -10.33 9.30
CA GLU A 329 -19.18 -11.19 8.96
C GLU A 329 -17.90 -10.37 8.68
N LEU A 330 -17.68 -9.32 9.48
CA LEU A 330 -16.55 -8.38 9.34
C LEU A 330 -15.22 -9.06 9.64
N GLU A 331 -14.28 -8.97 8.69
CA GLU A 331 -12.92 -9.49 8.84
C GLU A 331 -11.90 -8.39 9.17
N SER A 332 -12.25 -7.13 8.92
CA SER A 332 -11.39 -5.96 9.11
C SER A 332 -12.20 -4.81 9.65
N LEU A 333 -11.71 -4.21 10.73
CA LEU A 333 -12.32 -3.03 11.32
C LEU A 333 -11.24 -1.99 11.67
N ASP A 334 -11.42 -0.77 11.21
CA ASP A 334 -10.59 0.38 11.60
C ASP A 334 -11.39 1.30 12.52
N LEU A 335 -10.95 1.43 13.77
CA LEU A 335 -11.49 2.35 14.77
C LEU A 335 -10.44 3.38 15.22
N SER A 336 -9.33 3.52 14.50
CA SER A 336 -8.25 4.45 14.89
C SER A 336 -8.75 5.88 15.05
N LEU A 337 -8.03 6.68 15.85
CA LEU A 337 -8.34 8.10 16.11
C LEU A 337 -9.70 8.36 16.78
N ASN A 338 -10.40 7.33 17.27
CA ASN A 338 -11.63 7.49 18.06
C ASN A 338 -11.39 7.39 19.57
N ASP A 339 -12.33 7.91 20.36
CA ASP A 339 -12.34 7.79 21.82
C ASP A 339 -12.92 6.44 22.29
N ILE A 340 -12.14 5.37 22.13
CA ILE A 340 -12.55 3.99 22.42
C ILE A 340 -11.88 3.44 23.68
N THR A 341 -12.67 2.88 24.59
CA THR A 341 -12.16 2.16 25.77
C THR A 341 -12.51 0.67 25.73
N GLY A 342 -12.06 -0.08 26.73
CA GLY A 342 -12.45 -1.49 26.90
C GLY A 342 -13.98 -1.71 26.97
N LYS A 343 -14.78 -0.71 27.37
CA LYS A 343 -16.26 -0.83 27.42
C LYS A 343 -16.84 -1.00 26.02
N GLU A 344 -16.38 -0.19 25.08
CA GLU A 344 -16.76 -0.19 23.67
C GLU A 344 -16.24 -1.46 22.98
N LEU A 345 -14.99 -1.87 23.24
CA LEU A 345 -14.41 -3.09 22.67
C LEU A 345 -15.19 -4.37 22.99
N LYS A 346 -15.87 -4.45 24.15
CA LYS A 346 -16.72 -5.61 24.50
C LYS A 346 -17.81 -5.88 23.47
N GLN A 347 -18.22 -4.87 22.71
CA GLN A 347 -19.28 -5.01 21.70
C GLN A 347 -18.82 -5.78 20.47
N LEU A 348 -17.51 -5.91 20.26
CA LEU A 348 -16.93 -6.65 19.13
C LEU A 348 -16.99 -8.18 19.31
N ALA A 349 -17.52 -8.66 20.44
CA ALA A 349 -17.67 -10.08 20.73
C ALA A 349 -18.41 -10.82 19.61
N GLY A 350 -17.84 -11.94 19.16
CA GLY A 350 -18.45 -12.80 18.14
C GLY A 350 -18.20 -12.37 16.69
N LEU A 351 -17.56 -11.23 16.45
CA LEU A 351 -17.14 -10.86 15.09
C LEU A 351 -15.92 -11.70 14.63
N PRO A 352 -15.87 -12.13 13.36
CA PRO A 352 -14.74 -12.89 12.81
C PRO A 352 -13.54 -11.99 12.43
N LEU A 353 -13.23 -10.99 13.26
CA LEU A 353 -12.19 -9.98 12.98
C LEU A 353 -10.81 -10.63 12.93
N LYS A 354 -10.17 -10.50 11.76
CA LYS A 354 -8.77 -10.87 11.53
C LYS A 354 -7.84 -9.67 11.59
N ARG A 355 -8.37 -8.47 11.35
CA ARG A 355 -7.63 -7.21 11.36
C ARG A 355 -8.38 -6.18 12.18
N LEU A 356 -7.66 -5.54 13.10
CA LEU A 356 -8.20 -4.47 13.94
C LEU A 356 -7.17 -3.34 14.03
N ASN A 357 -7.61 -2.12 13.75
CA ASN A 357 -6.82 -0.91 13.95
C ASN A 357 -7.43 -0.08 15.08
N LEU A 358 -6.64 0.15 16.13
CA LEU A 358 -6.95 0.96 17.31
C LEU A 358 -5.90 2.06 17.50
N SER A 359 -5.13 2.37 16.47
CA SER A 359 -4.06 3.34 16.56
C SER A 359 -4.61 4.71 16.95
N PHE A 360 -3.90 5.43 17.82
CA PHE A 360 -4.26 6.75 18.31
C PHE A 360 -5.65 6.84 18.98
N CYS A 361 -6.19 5.72 19.45
CA CYS A 361 -7.40 5.74 20.28
C CYS A 361 -7.09 6.18 21.71
N HIS A 362 -7.92 7.07 22.28
CA HIS A 362 -7.81 7.43 23.69
C HIS A 362 -8.46 6.37 24.57
N GLY A 363 -7.71 5.80 25.52
CA GLY A 363 -8.23 4.86 26.53
C GLY A 363 -8.00 3.38 26.24
N ILE A 364 -7.16 3.04 25.27
CA ILE A 364 -6.67 1.68 25.06
C ILE A 364 -5.45 1.43 25.96
N ASP A 365 -5.70 0.84 27.13
CA ASP A 365 -4.68 0.41 28.10
C ASP A 365 -4.51 -1.13 28.12
N GLY A 366 -3.65 -1.67 28.99
CA GLY A 366 -3.48 -3.12 29.12
C GLY A 366 -4.76 -3.89 29.49
N LYS A 367 -5.75 -3.26 30.14
CA LYS A 367 -7.04 -3.91 30.41
C LYS A 367 -7.86 -4.02 29.12
N ALA A 368 -7.85 -2.98 28.28
CA ALA A 368 -8.46 -3.03 26.96
C ALA A 368 -7.80 -4.09 26.08
N LEU A 369 -6.46 -4.19 26.08
CA LEU A 369 -5.75 -5.25 25.34
C LEU A 369 -6.09 -6.66 25.84
N ARG A 370 -6.19 -6.85 27.17
CA ARG A 370 -6.63 -8.13 27.74
C ARG A 370 -8.06 -8.50 27.32
N MET A 371 -8.94 -7.51 27.22
CA MET A 371 -10.29 -7.70 26.70
C MET A 371 -10.28 -8.36 25.32
N LEU A 372 -9.38 -7.93 24.42
CA LEU A 372 -9.28 -8.49 23.07
C LEU A 372 -9.00 -10.01 23.10
N VAL A 373 -8.18 -10.47 24.05
CA VAL A 373 -7.93 -11.89 24.28
C VAL A 373 -9.19 -12.59 24.81
N GLU A 374 -9.84 -12.01 25.82
CA GLU A 374 -11.04 -12.57 26.46
C GLU A 374 -12.23 -12.71 25.48
N LEU A 375 -12.29 -11.83 24.47
CA LEU A 375 -13.29 -11.88 23.41
C LEU A 375 -13.06 -13.03 22.41
N GLY A 376 -11.88 -13.64 22.40
CA GLY A 376 -11.55 -14.77 21.53
C GLY A 376 -11.53 -14.42 20.03
N LEU A 377 -11.22 -13.17 19.69
CA LEU A 377 -11.17 -12.71 18.30
C LEU A 377 -10.01 -13.38 17.55
N PRO A 378 -10.19 -13.82 16.30
CA PRO A 378 -9.14 -14.48 15.50
C PRO A 378 -8.17 -13.46 14.87
N LEU A 379 -7.67 -12.50 15.67
CA LEU A 379 -6.84 -11.40 15.20
C LEU A 379 -5.49 -11.89 14.69
N GLU A 380 -5.25 -11.72 13.40
CA GLU A 380 -3.95 -11.95 12.75
C GLU A 380 -3.16 -10.63 12.61
N GLN A 381 -3.83 -9.49 12.60
CA GLN A 381 -3.21 -8.17 12.46
C GLN A 381 -3.81 -7.19 13.46
N LEU A 382 -2.94 -6.52 14.20
CA LEU A 382 -3.31 -5.50 15.17
C LEU A 382 -2.42 -4.26 14.97
N GLU A 383 -3.07 -3.13 14.74
CA GLU A 383 -2.42 -1.82 14.68
C GLU A 383 -2.80 -1.05 15.94
N ILE A 384 -1.82 -0.76 16.79
CA ILE A 384 -1.98 -0.10 18.10
C ILE A 384 -0.93 1.01 18.27
N SER A 385 -0.66 1.71 17.17
CA SER A 385 0.31 2.79 17.10
C SER A 385 -0.18 4.04 17.82
N GLY A 386 0.70 4.85 18.39
CA GLY A 386 0.33 6.13 19.00
C GLY A 386 -0.47 6.02 20.29
N LEU A 387 -0.38 4.89 20.98
CA LEU A 387 -1.02 4.66 22.28
C LEU A 387 -0.03 4.85 23.43
N ASP A 388 -0.52 5.28 24.59
CA ASP A 388 0.28 5.45 25.82
C ASP A 388 0.58 4.12 26.55
N LEU A 389 0.93 3.07 25.80
CA LEU A 389 1.20 1.74 26.33
C LEU A 389 2.57 1.65 27.03
N ARG A 390 2.62 0.88 28.12
CA ARG A 390 3.85 0.53 28.86
C ARG A 390 4.22 -0.92 28.61
N ASP A 391 5.43 -1.30 29.02
CA ASP A 391 5.95 -2.67 28.87
C ASP A 391 4.99 -3.75 29.39
N ALA A 392 4.36 -3.52 30.54
CA ALA A 392 3.42 -4.46 31.16
C ALA A 392 2.12 -4.64 30.35
N ASP A 393 1.74 -3.66 29.53
CA ASP A 393 0.53 -3.72 28.72
C ASP A 393 0.70 -4.68 27.54
N LEU A 394 1.90 -4.71 26.92
CA LEU A 394 2.20 -5.65 25.83
C LEU A 394 2.16 -7.12 26.26
N ALA A 395 2.38 -7.40 27.55
CA ALA A 395 2.20 -8.75 28.09
C ALA A 395 0.77 -9.29 27.90
N CYS A 396 -0.22 -8.41 27.73
CA CYS A 396 -1.61 -8.78 27.53
C CYS A 396 -1.90 -9.31 26.11
N LEU A 397 -0.97 -9.20 25.15
CA LEU A 397 -1.15 -9.67 23.77
C LEU A 397 -0.80 -11.15 23.57
N ARG A 398 -0.26 -11.83 24.60
CA ARG A 398 0.44 -13.12 24.50
C ARG A 398 -0.36 -14.22 23.79
N ASP A 399 -1.67 -14.26 23.98
CA ASP A 399 -2.53 -15.36 23.52
C ASP A 399 -3.25 -15.05 22.19
N LEU A 400 -2.98 -13.90 21.57
CA LEU A 400 -3.51 -13.58 20.23
C LEU A 400 -2.67 -14.22 19.12
N PRO A 401 -3.28 -14.73 18.04
CA PRO A 401 -2.56 -15.36 16.93
C PRO A 401 -1.93 -14.33 15.96
N LEU A 402 -1.35 -13.25 16.49
CA LEU A 402 -0.86 -12.12 15.72
C LEU A 402 0.30 -12.51 14.80
N ARG A 403 0.16 -12.16 13.52
CA ARG A 403 1.19 -12.25 12.48
C ARG A 403 1.70 -10.88 12.07
N ARG A 404 0.90 -9.82 12.25
CA ARG A 404 1.30 -8.44 12.05
C ARG A 404 0.96 -7.62 13.28
N LEU A 405 1.94 -6.85 13.74
CA LEU A 405 1.78 -5.93 14.85
C LEU A 405 2.44 -4.60 14.51
N GLY A 406 1.66 -3.53 14.51
CA GLY A 406 2.17 -2.18 14.35
C GLY A 406 2.12 -1.40 15.66
N LEU A 407 3.28 -0.89 16.04
CA LEU A 407 3.56 -0.11 17.25
C LEU A 407 4.42 1.11 16.86
N TYR A 408 3.91 1.89 15.90
CA TYR A 408 4.48 3.21 15.57
C TYR A 408 4.11 4.23 16.67
N GLU A 409 4.84 5.34 16.82
CA GLU A 409 4.69 6.30 17.94
C GLU A 409 4.47 5.63 19.32
N SER A 410 5.40 4.78 19.75
CA SER A 410 5.37 4.11 21.06
C SER A 410 6.57 4.50 21.92
N PRO A 411 6.67 5.78 22.36
CA PRO A 411 7.86 6.31 23.03
C PRO A 411 8.13 5.70 24.42
N TRP A 412 7.15 5.00 24.98
CA TRP A 412 7.21 4.47 26.34
C TRP A 412 7.59 3.00 26.44
N LEU A 413 7.74 2.32 25.30
CA LEU A 413 8.13 0.92 25.25
C LEU A 413 9.65 0.79 25.32
N THR A 414 10.11 -0.12 26.18
CA THR A 414 11.52 -0.50 26.31
C THR A 414 11.76 -1.90 25.79
N ASP A 415 13.01 -2.35 25.85
CA ASP A 415 13.39 -3.73 25.52
C ASP A 415 12.57 -4.77 26.31
N VAL A 416 12.14 -4.42 27.55
CA VAL A 416 11.32 -5.30 28.41
C VAL A 416 9.92 -5.50 27.82
N GLY A 417 9.30 -4.44 27.28
CA GLY A 417 8.00 -4.53 26.62
C GLY A 417 8.06 -5.42 25.39
N VAL A 418 9.06 -5.21 24.54
CA VAL A 418 9.25 -6.02 23.32
C VAL A 418 9.53 -7.49 23.66
N ALA A 419 10.22 -7.78 24.77
CA ALA A 419 10.46 -9.15 25.23
C ALA A 419 9.16 -9.96 25.44
N HIS A 420 8.03 -9.31 25.76
CA HIS A 420 6.74 -10.00 25.86
C HIS A 420 6.24 -10.54 24.51
N LEU A 421 6.69 -9.98 23.39
CA LEU A 421 6.27 -10.37 22.04
C LEU A 421 6.96 -11.65 21.54
N ALA A 422 8.04 -12.11 22.19
CA ALA A 422 8.89 -13.23 21.74
C ALA A 422 8.14 -14.54 21.41
N HIS A 423 6.94 -14.72 21.98
CA HIS A 423 6.14 -15.94 21.83
C HIS A 423 5.14 -15.87 20.67
N LEU A 424 4.96 -14.68 20.07
CA LEU A 424 3.99 -14.46 19.02
C LEU A 424 4.57 -14.87 17.65
N PRO A 425 3.76 -15.43 16.74
CA PRO A 425 4.20 -15.83 15.40
C PRO A 425 4.29 -14.63 14.44
N LEU A 426 4.90 -13.52 14.89
CA LEU A 426 4.99 -12.27 14.14
C LEU A 426 5.86 -12.44 12.90
N ARG A 427 5.28 -12.10 11.75
CA ARG A 427 5.95 -12.00 10.45
C ARG A 427 6.22 -10.56 10.07
N TYR A 428 5.44 -9.62 10.58
CA TYR A 428 5.57 -8.20 10.31
C TYR A 428 5.50 -7.46 11.63
N LEU A 429 6.54 -6.69 11.93
CA LEU A 429 6.61 -5.90 13.15
C LEU A 429 7.11 -4.51 12.81
N THR A 430 6.33 -3.51 13.20
CA THR A 430 6.76 -2.11 13.20
C THR A 430 6.90 -1.68 14.65
N LEU A 431 8.08 -1.20 15.04
CA LEU A 431 8.31 -0.56 16.33
C LEU A 431 9.00 0.77 16.08
N ALA A 432 8.35 1.87 16.46
CA ALA A 432 8.91 3.19 16.26
C ALA A 432 8.51 4.14 17.37
N ALA A 433 9.31 5.18 17.53
CA ALA A 433 8.95 6.39 18.23
C ALA A 433 9.36 7.59 17.39
N SER A 434 8.88 8.77 17.78
CA SER A 434 9.37 10.03 17.24
C SER A 434 10.90 10.14 17.36
N PRO A 435 11.57 10.90 16.47
CA PRO A 435 13.03 11.03 16.47
C PRO A 435 13.60 11.42 17.84
N GLY A 436 14.45 10.57 18.41
CA GLY A 436 15.10 10.81 19.70
C GLY A 436 14.28 10.37 20.93
N GLU A 437 13.06 9.88 20.75
CA GLU A 437 12.20 9.45 21.87
C GLU A 437 12.26 7.95 22.16
N SER A 438 12.75 7.16 21.20
CA SER A 438 12.83 5.70 21.33
C SER A 438 13.69 5.30 22.54
N GLN A 439 13.14 4.42 23.38
CA GLN A 439 13.81 3.84 24.54
C GLN A 439 14.39 2.45 24.26
N LEU A 440 14.31 1.98 23.00
CA LEU A 440 14.84 0.69 22.59
C LEU A 440 16.36 0.74 22.50
N THR A 441 17.01 -0.29 23.04
CA THR A 441 18.46 -0.45 23.01
C THR A 441 18.86 -1.71 22.26
N SER A 442 20.16 -1.97 22.11
CA SER A 442 20.65 -3.21 21.51
C SER A 442 20.19 -4.48 22.24
N ALA A 443 19.62 -4.40 23.45
CA ALA A 443 19.06 -5.55 24.13
C ALA A 443 17.82 -6.11 23.39
N VAL A 444 17.03 -5.28 22.70
CA VAL A 444 15.86 -5.72 21.91
C VAL A 444 16.22 -6.71 20.81
N VAL A 445 17.44 -6.60 20.26
CA VAL A 445 17.88 -7.39 19.10
C VAL A 445 17.77 -8.89 19.36
N SER A 446 18.10 -9.34 20.57
CA SER A 446 18.04 -10.77 20.93
C SER A 446 16.61 -11.31 20.98
N VAL A 447 15.61 -10.44 21.21
CA VAL A 447 14.19 -10.80 21.12
C VAL A 447 13.76 -10.86 19.67
N LEU A 448 14.13 -9.86 18.87
CA LEU A 448 13.77 -9.77 17.45
C LEU A 448 14.33 -10.94 16.64
N GLU A 449 15.53 -11.44 16.98
CA GLU A 449 16.14 -12.63 16.38
C GLU A 449 15.36 -13.93 16.62
N GLN A 450 14.52 -13.98 17.66
CA GLN A 450 13.72 -15.17 17.98
C GLN A 450 12.39 -15.20 17.20
N LEU A 451 11.97 -14.05 16.65
CA LEU A 451 10.71 -13.93 15.94
C LEU A 451 10.86 -14.41 14.48
N PRO A 452 9.84 -15.08 13.90
CA PRO A 452 9.87 -15.53 12.51
C PRO A 452 9.54 -14.39 11.53
N LEU A 453 10.25 -13.26 11.66
CA LEU A 453 10.00 -12.02 10.92
C LEU A 453 10.31 -12.21 9.43
N GLN A 454 9.47 -11.59 8.61
CA GLN A 454 9.64 -11.40 7.17
C GLN A 454 9.84 -9.93 6.83
N LYS A 455 9.23 -9.02 7.60
CA LYS A 455 9.47 -7.58 7.54
C LYS A 455 9.60 -7.00 8.95
N LEU A 456 10.57 -6.13 9.12
CA LEU A 456 10.83 -5.43 10.38
C LEU A 456 11.11 -3.96 10.07
N TRP A 457 10.30 -3.07 10.61
CA TRP A 457 10.48 -1.63 10.43
C TRP A 457 10.76 -0.96 11.77
N LEU A 458 11.96 -0.40 11.89
CA LEU A 458 12.51 0.20 13.13
C LEU A 458 13.02 1.62 12.88
N PRO A 459 12.20 2.56 12.41
CA PRO A 459 12.66 3.93 12.20
C PRO A 459 12.99 4.56 13.57
N ASN A 460 13.93 5.50 13.57
CA ASN A 460 14.27 6.33 14.73
C ASN A 460 14.76 5.57 16.00
N CYS A 461 15.18 4.31 15.88
CA CYS A 461 15.74 3.53 16.99
C CYS A 461 17.24 3.82 17.21
N SER A 462 17.56 5.04 17.61
CA SER A 462 18.95 5.50 17.80
C SER A 462 19.68 4.84 18.98
N GLY A 463 18.95 4.22 19.92
CA GLY A 463 19.53 3.48 21.04
C GLY A 463 20.12 2.11 20.66
N ILE A 464 19.86 1.62 19.45
CA ILE A 464 20.48 0.40 18.91
C ILE A 464 21.87 0.76 18.37
N SER A 465 22.90 0.11 18.91
CA SER A 465 24.30 0.26 18.49
C SER A 465 24.52 -0.25 17.07
N ALA A 466 25.62 0.17 16.43
CA ALA A 466 26.03 -0.33 15.11
C ALA A 466 26.11 -1.87 15.07
N GLU A 467 26.66 -2.50 16.12
CA GLU A 467 26.69 -3.96 16.24
C GLU A 467 25.28 -4.58 16.33
N GLY A 468 24.34 -3.90 16.98
CA GLY A 468 22.94 -4.31 17.03
C GLY A 468 22.29 -4.27 15.64
N TRP A 469 22.52 -3.21 14.88
CA TRP A 469 22.08 -3.09 13.50
C TRP A 469 22.73 -4.13 12.57
N ASP A 470 24.03 -4.40 12.75
CA ASP A 470 24.74 -5.46 12.01
C ASP A 470 24.14 -6.84 12.26
N ARG A 471 23.63 -7.10 13.48
CA ARG A 471 22.91 -8.33 13.81
C ARG A 471 21.53 -8.37 13.16
N LEU A 472 20.76 -7.28 13.26
CA LEU A 472 19.44 -7.18 12.65
C LEU A 472 19.50 -7.33 11.12
N ALA A 473 20.53 -6.78 10.47
CA ALA A 473 20.76 -6.92 9.04
C ALA A 473 21.01 -8.38 8.60
N ARG A 474 21.34 -9.28 9.52
CA ARG A 474 21.54 -10.72 9.25
C ARG A 474 20.27 -11.55 9.41
N LEU A 475 19.17 -10.93 9.85
CA LEU A 475 17.89 -11.62 9.92
C LEU A 475 17.43 -12.04 8.52
N PRO A 476 16.76 -13.19 8.38
CA PRO A 476 16.12 -13.59 7.12
C PRO A 476 14.81 -12.81 6.87
N ALA A 477 14.85 -11.49 7.05
CA ALA A 477 13.73 -10.56 6.98
C ALA A 477 14.14 -9.29 6.23
N HIS A 478 13.19 -8.61 5.59
CA HIS A 478 13.41 -7.26 5.08
C HIS A 478 13.37 -6.28 6.25
N VAL A 479 14.54 -5.80 6.66
CA VAL A 479 14.69 -4.86 7.77
C VAL A 479 14.90 -3.45 7.21
N THR A 480 14.15 -2.48 7.72
CA THR A 480 14.31 -1.06 7.38
C THR A 480 14.54 -0.27 8.65
N GLY A 481 15.63 0.51 8.70
CA GLY A 481 15.97 1.32 9.88
C GLY A 481 17.18 2.24 9.66
N PRO A 482 17.63 2.97 10.69
CA PRO A 482 18.86 3.75 10.62
C PRO A 482 20.06 2.95 10.07
N GLY A 483 20.47 3.26 8.83
CA GLY A 483 21.66 2.70 8.20
C GLY A 483 21.47 1.39 7.44
N ILE A 484 20.24 0.84 7.38
CA ILE A 484 19.92 -0.39 6.62
C ILE A 484 18.54 -0.36 5.95
#